data_AF-A0A963EH02-F1
#
_entry.id   AF-A0A963EH02-F1
#
_cell.length_a   1.000
_cell.length_b   1.000
_cell.length_c   1.000
_cell.angle_alpha   90.00
_cell.angle_beta   90.00
_cell.angle_gamma   90.00
#
_symmetry.space_group_name_H-M   'P 1'
#
loop_
_entity.id
_entity.type
_entity.pdbx_description
1 polymer ?
#
loop_
_entity_poly.entity_id
_entity_poly.type
_entity_poly.pdbx_seq_one_letter_code
_entity_poly.pdbx_strand_id
1 'polypeptide(L)'
;MAGDFTRRRFLTSTACAGAGLLVTPGFGYGQTQILSEAGKVGTPFGAQVGDIRNGSAIVWSKADRPSRMQLRWSTTEDLRSANESIVVNALEASDNTARIDLYGLPGDQTIFYEIGFTDLADLKTVSVPVRGRFRTPPVERRDIRFVWSGDTVGQGWGINPDFGGMRIYETMRRVEPDFFIHSGDTIYADGPIKAEAELPDGSIWKNVTTEAKSKVAETLAEYRGQYAYNLLDENLRRFNAEVPILAQWDDHEVTNNWYWQKRMDNDERYKEGSVALMAANAMRAFHDYMPIRSHPIDPDRLYQSFPYGPSLEVFRIDLRSYRGANSDEQPTTISPETRILGRRQLEWLKLALKNSKA
;
A
#
# COMPACT_ATOMS: atom_id res chain seq x y z
N MET A 1 -18.61 7.74 66.68
CA MET A 1 -19.27 8.82 67.46
C MET A 1 -18.50 10.10 67.21
N ALA A 2 -19.22 11.13 66.75
CA ALA A 2 -18.87 12.56 66.64
C ALA A 2 -17.60 12.93 65.82
N GLY A 3 -17.62 13.91 64.92
CA GLY A 3 -18.62 14.97 64.73
C GLY A 3 -18.58 15.61 63.34
N ASP A 4 -19.76 16.13 62.98
CA ASP A 4 -20.04 17.03 61.88
C ASP A 4 -19.30 18.36 62.01
N PHE A 5 -18.96 18.96 60.87
CA PHE A 5 -19.00 20.42 60.71
C PHE A 5 -19.70 20.79 59.40
N THR A 6 -20.86 21.42 59.57
CA THR A 6 -21.68 22.04 58.54
C THR A 6 -21.37 23.53 58.32
N ARG A 7 -21.50 23.93 57.05
CA ARG A 7 -22.23 25.11 56.50
C ARG A 7 -21.59 26.51 56.40
N ARG A 8 -22.05 27.16 55.31
CA ARG A 8 -22.20 28.60 54.94
C ARG A 8 -21.09 29.14 54.03
N ARG A 9 -21.35 29.90 52.96
CA ARG A 9 -22.52 30.65 52.43
C ARG A 9 -22.15 31.03 50.95
N PHE A 10 -23.05 30.98 49.94
CA PHE A 10 -24.00 32.05 49.51
C PHE A 10 -23.27 33.13 48.67
N LEU A 11 -23.67 33.64 47.49
CA LEU A 11 -24.94 33.73 46.73
C LEU A 11 -24.64 34.18 45.27
N THR A 12 -25.44 33.67 44.33
CA THR A 12 -26.14 34.27 43.16
C THR A 12 -25.64 35.43 42.28
N SER A 13 -26.05 35.24 40.99
CA SER A 13 -26.53 36.18 39.95
C SER A 13 -25.46 36.99 39.20
N THR A 14 -25.49 37.07 37.85
CA THR A 14 -26.60 37.58 37.03
C THR A 14 -26.58 37.04 35.60
N ALA A 15 -27.77 36.88 35.01
CA ALA A 15 -28.03 36.52 33.62
C ALA A 15 -27.95 37.75 32.68
N CYS A 16 -27.59 37.52 31.40
CA CYS A 16 -28.08 38.32 30.27
C CYS A 16 -28.19 37.43 29.02
N ALA A 17 -29.33 37.56 28.35
CA ALA A 17 -29.77 36.84 27.16
C ALA A 17 -29.19 37.41 25.87
N GLY A 18 -29.18 36.62 24.77
CA GLY A 18 -29.12 37.19 23.43
C GLY A 18 -28.66 36.27 22.29
N ALA A 19 -29.65 35.74 21.55
CA ALA A 19 -29.65 35.45 20.10
C ALA A 19 -28.69 34.41 19.47
N GLY A 20 -29.25 33.22 19.20
CA GLY A 20 -29.56 32.76 17.85
C GLY A 20 -28.43 32.45 16.85
N LEU A 21 -28.22 31.15 16.60
CA LEU A 21 -28.01 30.58 15.27
C LEU A 21 -28.30 29.07 15.33
N LEU A 22 -29.47 28.67 14.82
CA LEU A 22 -29.77 27.28 14.50
C LEU A 22 -29.00 26.92 13.22
N VAL A 23 -27.89 26.21 13.36
CA VAL A 23 -27.26 25.50 12.25
C VAL A 23 -27.70 24.04 12.37
N THR A 24 -28.55 23.61 11.44
CA THR A 24 -28.80 22.19 11.19
C THR A 24 -27.49 21.51 10.79
N PRO A 25 -27.04 20.44 11.45
CA PRO A 25 -25.99 19.63 10.89
C PRO A 25 -26.61 18.80 9.76
N GLY A 26 -26.39 19.25 8.53
CA GLY A 26 -26.46 18.36 7.38
C GLY A 26 -25.41 17.26 7.58
N PHE A 27 -25.85 16.01 7.50
CA PHE A 27 -24.99 14.83 7.53
C PHE A 27 -24.06 14.85 6.30
N GLY A 28 -22.91 15.50 6.43
CA GLY A 28 -21.74 15.22 5.60
C GLY A 28 -21.00 14.06 6.23
N TYR A 29 -21.14 12.87 5.65
CA TYR A 29 -20.28 11.73 6.01
C TYR A 29 -18.82 12.13 5.82
N GLY A 30 -18.07 12.00 6.90
CA GLY A 30 -16.80 12.67 7.10
C GLY A 30 -15.70 12.18 6.18
N GLN A 31 -14.75 13.09 5.93
CA GLN A 31 -13.36 12.68 5.88
C GLN A 31 -13.12 11.76 7.07
N THR A 32 -12.72 10.52 6.82
CA THR A 32 -12.10 9.69 7.83
C THR A 32 -10.82 10.40 8.23
N GLN A 33 -10.92 11.35 9.18
CA GLN A 33 -9.76 11.90 9.86
C GLN A 33 -9.16 10.72 10.60
N ILE A 34 -8.13 10.14 10.00
CA ILE A 34 -7.17 9.32 10.71
C ILE A 34 -6.60 10.29 11.74
N LEU A 35 -7.11 10.20 12.96
CA LEU A 35 -6.85 11.15 14.03
C LEU A 35 -5.34 11.25 14.20
N SER A 36 -4.73 12.34 13.74
CA SER A 36 -3.49 12.78 14.36
C SER A 36 -3.87 13.10 15.79
N GLU A 37 -3.30 12.37 16.76
CA GLU A 37 -3.35 12.83 18.14
C GLU A 37 -2.80 14.25 18.13
N ALA A 38 -3.60 15.22 18.57
CA ALA A 38 -3.33 16.65 18.35
C ALA A 38 -1.87 16.98 18.70
N GLY A 39 -1.11 17.43 17.70
CA GLY A 39 0.31 17.79 17.83
C GLY A 39 1.33 16.70 17.50
N LYS A 40 0.95 15.44 17.24
CA LYS A 40 1.87 14.38 16.78
C LYS A 40 1.97 14.32 15.25
N VAL A 41 3.02 13.66 14.74
CA VAL A 41 3.10 13.25 13.33
C VAL A 41 2.09 12.14 13.07
N GLY A 42 1.24 12.31 12.05
CA GLY A 42 0.24 11.32 11.66
C GLY A 42 0.83 10.20 10.79
N THR A 43 0.35 8.98 10.98
CA THR A 43 0.78 7.78 10.24
C THR A 43 -0.43 7.09 9.57
N PRO A 44 -0.99 7.70 8.51
CA PRO A 44 -2.34 7.37 8.05
C PRO A 44 -2.53 5.91 7.60
N PHE A 45 -1.49 5.33 6.99
CA PHE A 45 -1.62 4.06 6.26
C PHE A 45 -0.93 2.87 6.94
N GLY A 46 -0.49 3.02 8.18
CA GLY A 46 0.21 1.96 8.89
C GLY A 46 1.52 1.57 8.20
N ALA A 47 1.81 0.28 8.13
CA ALA A 47 3.06 -0.25 7.60
C ALA A 47 2.79 -1.32 6.54
N GLN A 48 3.75 -1.48 5.63
CA GLN A 48 3.77 -2.59 4.69
C GLN A 48 5.16 -3.24 4.71
N VAL A 49 5.24 -4.56 4.58
CA VAL A 49 6.50 -5.30 4.42
C VAL A 49 6.50 -5.97 3.06
N GLY A 50 7.62 -5.98 2.35
CA GLY A 50 7.71 -6.62 1.05
C GLY A 50 9.13 -6.94 0.61
N ASP A 51 9.24 -7.51 -0.58
CA ASP A 51 10.50 -7.92 -1.21
C ASP A 51 11.44 -8.67 -0.22
N ILE A 52 10.85 -9.58 0.56
CA ILE A 52 11.52 -10.35 1.60
C ILE A 52 12.48 -11.39 1.00
N ARG A 53 13.66 -11.51 1.60
CA ARG A 53 14.74 -12.43 1.18
C ARG A 53 15.50 -12.93 2.39
N ASN A 54 16.41 -13.88 2.17
CA ASN A 54 17.31 -14.29 3.24
C ASN A 54 18.10 -13.08 3.77
N GLY A 55 17.96 -12.80 5.06
CA GLY A 55 18.65 -11.70 5.73
C GLY A 55 18.11 -10.29 5.50
N SER A 56 17.04 -10.08 4.71
CA SER A 56 16.55 -8.73 4.43
C SER A 56 15.06 -8.63 4.07
N ALA A 57 14.48 -7.45 4.28
CA ALA A 57 13.10 -7.10 3.91
C ALA A 57 12.98 -5.59 3.65
N ILE A 58 12.06 -5.18 2.79
CA ILE A 58 11.68 -3.77 2.67
C ILE A 58 10.53 -3.50 3.64
N VAL A 59 10.66 -2.45 4.45
CA VAL A 59 9.58 -1.94 5.30
C VAL A 59 9.21 -0.54 4.84
N TRP A 60 7.92 -0.33 4.61
CA TRP A 60 7.33 0.90 4.09
C TRP A 60 6.37 1.50 5.11
N SER A 61 6.32 2.83 5.17
CA SER A 61 5.25 3.58 5.83
C SER A 61 5.13 5.00 5.23
N LYS A 62 4.12 5.75 5.64
CA LYS A 62 3.85 7.13 5.22
C LYS A 62 3.58 8.02 6.44
N ALA A 63 4.16 9.22 6.42
CA ALA A 63 3.81 10.30 7.34
C ALA A 63 2.81 11.29 6.71
N ASP A 64 2.07 12.01 7.53
CA ASP A 64 1.18 13.09 7.08
C ASP A 64 1.92 14.38 6.65
N ARG A 65 3.22 14.48 6.93
CA ARG A 65 4.08 15.63 6.64
C ARG A 65 5.56 15.21 6.48
N PRO A 66 6.46 16.10 6.03
CA PRO A 66 7.89 15.81 5.97
C PRO A 66 8.44 15.34 7.32
N SER A 67 9.04 14.15 7.35
CA SER A 67 9.45 13.50 8.60
C SER A 67 10.61 12.53 8.39
N ARG A 68 11.35 12.23 9.45
CA ARG A 68 12.35 11.17 9.50
C ARG A 68 11.70 9.87 9.95
N MET A 69 11.81 8.82 9.16
CA MET A 69 11.39 7.47 9.51
C MET A 69 12.56 6.67 10.07
N GLN A 70 12.38 6.06 11.23
CA GLN A 70 13.29 5.05 11.79
C GLN A 70 12.49 3.83 12.21
N LEU A 71 13.10 2.65 12.08
CA LEU A 71 12.53 1.38 12.49
C LEU A 71 13.38 0.74 13.58
N ARG A 72 12.71 0.12 14.56
CA ARG A 72 13.30 -0.78 15.55
C ARG A 72 12.74 -2.18 15.35
N TRP A 73 13.56 -3.22 15.52
CA TRP A 73 13.11 -4.60 15.35
C TRP A 73 13.79 -5.60 16.28
N SER A 74 13.09 -6.68 16.61
CA SER A 74 13.59 -7.80 17.43
C SER A 74 12.93 -9.11 17.02
N THR A 75 13.50 -10.23 17.43
CA THR A 75 12.84 -11.55 17.39
C THR A 75 11.89 -11.76 18.58
N THR A 76 11.84 -10.80 19.52
CA THR A 76 10.92 -10.77 20.65
C THR A 76 9.93 -9.61 20.51
N GLU A 77 8.65 -9.87 20.81
CA GLU A 77 7.57 -8.90 20.64
C GLU A 77 7.71 -7.65 21.51
N ASP A 78 8.39 -7.75 22.66
CA ASP A 78 8.54 -6.65 23.61
C ASP A 78 9.55 -5.57 23.18
N LEU A 79 10.33 -5.83 22.13
CA LEU A 79 11.35 -4.92 21.57
C LEU A 79 12.36 -4.38 22.62
N ARG A 80 12.55 -5.08 23.75
CA ARG A 80 13.47 -4.63 24.82
C ARG A 80 14.92 -4.59 24.37
N SER A 81 15.32 -5.55 23.54
CA SER A 81 16.65 -5.67 22.95
C SER A 81 16.59 -5.47 21.43
N ALA A 82 15.79 -4.49 20.98
CA ALA A 82 15.62 -4.22 19.56
C ALA A 82 16.87 -3.61 18.92
N ASN A 83 17.15 -4.06 17.71
CA ASN A 83 18.09 -3.43 16.78
C ASN A 83 17.44 -2.18 16.18
N GLU A 84 18.25 -1.20 15.81
CA GLU A 84 17.79 0.00 15.11
C GLU A 84 18.21 -0.03 13.64
N SER A 85 17.33 0.44 12.76
CA SER A 85 17.66 0.66 11.36
C SER A 85 18.41 1.97 11.13
N ILE A 86 18.85 2.18 9.89
CA ILE A 86 19.14 3.52 9.39
C ILE A 86 17.90 4.42 9.46
N VAL A 87 18.12 5.73 9.33
CA VAL A 87 17.04 6.72 9.23
C VAL A 87 16.89 7.19 7.80
N VAL A 88 15.65 7.28 7.32
CA VAL A 88 15.32 7.77 5.98
C VAL A 88 14.31 8.92 6.06
N ASN A 89 14.35 9.86 5.12
CA ASN A 89 13.41 10.97 5.09
C ASN A 89 12.19 10.62 4.22
N ALA A 90 11.00 10.78 4.79
CA ALA A 90 9.74 10.89 4.07
C ALA A 90 9.55 12.35 3.68
N LEU A 91 9.58 12.67 2.39
CA LEU A 91 9.46 14.02 1.85
C LEU A 91 8.36 14.11 0.81
N GLU A 92 7.91 15.32 0.49
CA GLU A 92 6.84 15.56 -0.49
C GLU A 92 7.12 14.94 -1.87
N ALA A 93 8.40 14.85 -2.26
CA ALA A 93 8.83 14.23 -3.52
C ALA A 93 8.43 12.74 -3.64
N SER A 94 8.29 12.02 -2.52
CA SER A 94 7.77 10.65 -2.45
C SER A 94 6.36 10.61 -1.87
N ASP A 95 5.66 11.74 -1.83
CA ASP A 95 4.38 11.91 -1.14
C ASP A 95 4.49 11.46 0.33
N ASN A 96 5.55 11.88 1.02
CA ASN A 96 5.84 11.55 2.42
C ASN A 96 5.84 10.04 2.73
N THR A 97 5.98 9.20 1.72
CA THR A 97 6.26 7.78 1.87
C THR A 97 7.75 7.58 2.12
N ALA A 98 8.09 6.55 2.88
CA ALA A 98 9.46 6.15 3.16
C ALA A 98 9.58 4.63 3.13
N ARG A 99 10.75 4.16 2.67
CA ARG A 99 11.12 2.74 2.62
C ARG A 99 12.47 2.54 3.28
N ILE A 100 12.57 1.55 4.15
CA ILE A 100 13.82 1.09 4.75
C ILE A 100 14.11 -0.30 4.22
N ASP A 101 15.30 -0.47 3.64
CA ASP A 101 15.84 -1.78 3.31
C ASP A 101 16.53 -2.33 4.56
N LEU A 102 15.84 -3.23 5.25
CA LEU A 102 16.30 -3.83 6.49
C LEU A 102 17.21 -5.00 6.19
N TYR A 103 18.38 -5.05 6.83
CA TYR A 103 19.40 -6.06 6.62
C TYR A 103 19.84 -6.69 7.95
N GLY A 104 20.51 -7.85 7.86
CA GLY A 104 21.02 -8.57 9.03
C GLY A 104 19.93 -9.33 9.79
N LEU A 105 18.81 -9.62 9.13
CA LEU A 105 17.72 -10.37 9.73
C LEU A 105 18.11 -11.85 9.91
N PRO A 106 17.80 -12.48 11.07
CA PRO A 106 17.98 -13.92 11.21
C PRO A 106 17.01 -14.67 10.30
N GLY A 107 17.42 -15.82 9.78
CA GLY A 107 16.56 -16.69 8.97
C GLY A 107 15.58 -17.50 9.82
N ASP A 108 14.42 -17.82 9.24
CA ASP A 108 13.31 -18.56 9.86
C ASP A 108 12.84 -18.03 11.24
N GLN A 109 12.83 -16.71 11.41
CA GLN A 109 12.41 -16.05 12.64
C GLN A 109 11.20 -15.15 12.40
N THR A 110 10.34 -15.05 13.41
CA THR A 110 9.36 -13.96 13.47
C THR A 110 10.10 -12.69 13.89
N ILE A 111 10.01 -11.66 13.06
CA ILE A 111 10.54 -10.34 13.31
C ILE A 111 9.37 -9.44 13.71
N PHE A 112 9.46 -8.85 14.90
CA PHE A 112 8.57 -7.80 15.35
C PHE A 112 9.23 -6.45 15.10
N TYR A 113 8.47 -5.46 14.66
CA TYR A 113 9.02 -4.13 14.37
C TYR A 113 8.10 -2.99 14.81
N GLU A 114 8.73 -1.85 15.06
CA GLU A 114 8.10 -0.56 15.32
C GLU A 114 8.70 0.51 14.41
N ILE A 115 7.84 1.28 13.74
CA ILE A 115 8.22 2.44 12.93
C ILE A 115 7.83 3.70 13.68
N GLY A 116 8.79 4.59 13.87
CA GLY A 116 8.57 5.94 14.38
C GLY A 116 8.87 6.99 13.33
N PHE A 117 8.07 8.06 13.33
CA PHE A 117 8.37 9.28 12.60
C PHE A 117 8.72 10.42 13.54
N THR A 118 9.66 11.26 13.12
CA THR A 118 10.03 12.52 13.78
C THR A 118 9.88 13.67 12.80
N ASP A 119 9.16 14.72 13.17
CA ASP A 119 8.91 15.88 12.31
C ASP A 119 10.23 16.59 11.96
N LEU A 120 10.46 16.87 10.68
CA LEU A 120 11.65 17.60 10.23
C LEU A 120 11.62 19.08 10.62
N ALA A 121 10.44 19.66 10.85
CA ALA A 121 10.29 21.04 11.31
C ALA A 121 10.44 21.17 12.84
N ASP A 122 10.16 20.11 13.60
CA ASP A 122 10.36 20.05 15.06
C ASP A 122 10.74 18.64 15.51
N LEU A 123 12.04 18.41 15.75
CA LEU A 123 12.55 17.09 16.13
C LEU A 123 12.08 16.57 17.50
N LYS A 124 11.28 17.35 18.25
CA LYS A 124 10.61 16.89 19.48
C LYS A 124 9.24 16.27 19.21
N THR A 125 8.66 16.56 18.04
CA THR A 125 7.35 16.08 17.64
C THR A 125 7.51 14.72 16.96
N VAL A 126 6.92 13.68 17.56
CA VAL A 126 7.04 12.28 17.12
C VAL A 126 5.67 11.66 16.88
N SER A 127 5.61 10.62 16.04
CA SER A 127 4.40 9.85 15.81
C SER A 127 4.08 8.89 16.96
N VAL A 128 2.84 8.38 16.98
CA VAL A 128 2.58 7.08 17.60
C VAL A 128 3.30 6.00 16.79
N PRO A 129 4.02 5.05 17.41
CA PRO A 129 4.70 3.99 16.67
C PRO A 129 3.72 3.11 15.90
N VAL A 130 4.05 2.81 14.65
CA VAL A 130 3.34 1.80 13.85
C VAL A 130 4.00 0.44 14.07
N ARG A 131 3.21 -0.55 14.47
CA ARG A 131 3.69 -1.91 14.77
C ARG A 131 3.35 -2.89 13.67
N GLY A 132 4.19 -3.90 13.52
CA GLY A 132 3.90 -5.06 12.69
C GLY A 132 4.83 -6.23 13.00
N ARG A 133 4.65 -7.31 12.27
CA ARG A 133 5.51 -8.50 12.33
C ARG A 133 5.62 -9.15 10.96
N PHE A 134 6.61 -10.00 10.77
CA PHE A 134 6.67 -10.90 9.61
C PHE A 134 7.60 -12.07 9.91
N ARG A 135 7.52 -13.15 9.12
CA ARG A 135 8.46 -14.27 9.23
C ARG A 135 9.51 -14.20 8.12
N THR A 136 10.79 -14.32 8.48
CA THR A 136 11.88 -14.40 7.51
C THR A 136 11.92 -15.76 6.80
N PRO A 137 12.48 -15.83 5.57
CA PRO A 137 12.52 -17.08 4.83
C PRO A 137 13.24 -18.19 5.60
N PRO A 138 12.82 -19.45 5.42
CA PRO A 138 13.40 -20.56 6.15
C PRO A 138 14.85 -20.83 5.74
N VAL A 139 15.66 -21.31 6.68
CA VAL A 139 17.04 -21.76 6.41
C VAL A 139 17.10 -23.25 6.03
N GLU A 140 16.13 -24.04 6.52
CA GLU A 140 15.99 -25.47 6.26
C GLU A 140 14.72 -25.76 5.45
N ARG A 141 14.59 -26.97 4.90
CA ARG A 141 13.36 -27.38 4.19
C ARG A 141 12.21 -27.50 5.20
N ARG A 142 11.13 -26.77 4.93
CA ARG A 142 9.82 -26.88 5.60
C ARG A 142 8.69 -26.62 4.62
N ASP A 143 7.47 -26.90 5.06
CA ASP A 143 6.27 -26.47 4.36
C ASP A 143 6.21 -24.95 4.30
N ILE A 144 5.84 -24.42 3.14
CA ILE A 144 5.65 -22.99 2.88
C ILE A 144 4.18 -22.77 2.62
N ARG A 145 3.59 -21.80 3.31
CA ARG A 145 2.20 -21.37 3.08
C ARG A 145 2.22 -19.97 2.51
N PHE A 146 1.70 -19.77 1.32
CA PHE A 146 1.50 -18.43 0.77
C PHE A 146 0.08 -18.26 0.24
N VAL A 147 -0.36 -17.01 0.19
CA VAL A 147 -1.62 -16.62 -0.45
C VAL A 147 -1.31 -15.81 -1.70
N TRP A 148 -2.26 -15.73 -2.63
CA TRP A 148 -2.12 -14.94 -3.85
C TRP A 148 -3.46 -14.36 -4.26
N SER A 149 -3.43 -13.19 -4.91
CA SER A 149 -4.60 -12.51 -5.46
C SER A 149 -4.15 -11.53 -6.55
N GLY A 150 -5.09 -11.11 -7.38
CA GLY A 150 -5.03 -9.87 -8.17
C GLY A 150 -6.24 -9.01 -7.86
N ASP A 151 -6.42 -7.95 -8.64
CA ASP A 151 -7.70 -7.29 -8.84
C ASP A 151 -8.33 -6.63 -7.60
N THR A 152 -7.59 -5.71 -7.00
CA THR A 152 -8.04 -4.99 -5.80
C THR A 152 -8.78 -3.72 -6.17
N VAL A 153 -10.04 -3.61 -5.72
CA VAL A 153 -10.89 -2.43 -5.93
C VAL A 153 -11.19 -2.19 -7.42
N GLY A 154 -11.54 -3.26 -8.12
CA GLY A 154 -11.87 -3.25 -9.55
C GLY A 154 -13.33 -3.00 -9.87
N GLN A 155 -13.57 -2.57 -11.12
CA GLN A 155 -14.91 -2.56 -11.75
C GLN A 155 -16.00 -1.79 -10.97
N GLY A 156 -15.61 -0.78 -10.18
CA GLY A 156 -16.54 0.04 -9.39
C GLY A 156 -16.86 -0.50 -7.99
N TRP A 157 -16.25 -1.62 -7.59
CA TRP A 157 -16.40 -2.23 -6.27
C TRP A 157 -15.24 -1.84 -5.35
N GLY A 158 -15.41 -0.75 -4.61
CA GLY A 158 -14.46 -0.24 -3.63
C GLY A 158 -14.70 -0.75 -2.21
N ILE A 159 -14.23 0.03 -1.23
CA ILE A 159 -14.35 -0.29 0.19
C ILE A 159 -15.80 -0.08 0.62
N ASN A 160 -16.45 -1.12 1.14
CA ASN A 160 -17.79 -1.01 1.74
C ASN A 160 -17.75 -1.24 3.25
N PRO A 161 -17.86 -0.18 4.09
CA PRO A 161 -17.84 -0.31 5.55
C PRO A 161 -19.00 -1.14 6.09
N ASP A 162 -20.20 -1.05 5.50
CA ASP A 162 -21.38 -1.82 5.92
C ASP A 162 -21.17 -3.33 5.71
N PHE A 163 -20.34 -3.70 4.72
CA PHE A 163 -19.90 -5.07 4.47
C PHE A 163 -18.69 -5.51 5.31
N GLY A 164 -18.10 -4.61 6.10
CA GLY A 164 -16.88 -4.86 6.87
C GLY A 164 -15.57 -4.62 6.11
N GLY A 165 -15.62 -3.84 5.02
CA GLY A 165 -14.47 -3.50 4.18
C GLY A 165 -13.99 -4.66 3.30
N MET A 166 -12.69 -4.67 2.98
CA MET A 166 -12.03 -5.70 2.18
C MET A 166 -11.73 -6.96 3.01
N ARG A 167 -12.77 -7.65 3.49
CA ARG A 167 -12.69 -8.80 4.42
C ARG A 167 -11.82 -9.97 3.95
N ILE A 168 -11.57 -10.08 2.65
CA ILE A 168 -10.70 -11.14 2.10
C ILE A 168 -9.27 -11.01 2.64
N TYR A 169 -8.75 -9.80 2.85
CA TYR A 169 -7.42 -9.61 3.42
C TYR A 169 -7.32 -10.10 4.86
N GLU A 170 -8.36 -9.90 5.67
CA GLU A 170 -8.40 -10.47 7.02
C GLU A 170 -8.48 -12.00 6.99
N THR A 171 -9.23 -12.55 6.03
CA THR A 171 -9.30 -14.01 5.83
C THR A 171 -7.93 -14.58 5.45
N MET A 172 -7.24 -13.95 4.51
CA MET A 172 -5.88 -14.31 4.11
C MET A 172 -4.87 -14.12 5.25
N ARG A 173 -4.99 -13.07 6.06
CA ARG A 173 -4.12 -12.82 7.22
C ARG A 173 -4.20 -13.95 8.24
N ARG A 174 -5.43 -14.42 8.53
CA ARG A 174 -5.70 -15.43 9.56
C ARG A 174 -5.19 -16.82 9.26
N VAL A 175 -4.90 -17.13 7.99
CA VAL A 175 -4.21 -18.39 7.66
C VAL A 175 -2.70 -18.30 7.90
N GLU A 176 -2.21 -17.17 8.42
CA GLU A 176 -0.79 -16.92 8.77
C GLU A 176 0.17 -17.34 7.65
N PRO A 177 0.03 -16.76 6.43
CA PRO A 177 0.92 -17.08 5.33
C PRO A 177 2.33 -16.52 5.58
N ASP A 178 3.32 -17.21 5.07
CA ASP A 178 4.72 -16.80 5.00
C ASP A 178 4.90 -15.51 4.17
N PHE A 179 4.13 -15.37 3.10
CA PHE A 179 4.08 -14.18 2.25
C PHE A 179 2.83 -14.20 1.34
N PHE A 180 2.62 -13.09 0.64
CA PHE A 180 1.55 -12.87 -0.33
C PHE A 180 2.12 -12.52 -1.69
N ILE A 181 1.57 -13.11 -2.74
CA ILE A 181 1.83 -12.69 -4.13
C ILE A 181 0.66 -11.84 -4.60
N HIS A 182 0.91 -10.56 -4.87
CA HIS A 182 -0.08 -9.72 -5.55
C HIS A 182 0.24 -9.67 -7.03
N SER A 183 -0.61 -10.28 -7.85
CA SER A 183 -0.39 -10.57 -9.26
C SER A 183 -0.69 -9.42 -10.22
N GLY A 184 -0.66 -8.17 -9.76
CA GLY A 184 -1.09 -7.00 -10.51
C GLY A 184 -2.52 -6.58 -10.18
N ASP A 185 -2.94 -5.46 -10.79
CA ASP A 185 -4.19 -4.78 -10.51
C ASP A 185 -4.37 -4.51 -9.01
N THR A 186 -3.28 -4.08 -8.39
CA THR A 186 -3.21 -3.60 -7.00
C THR A 186 -4.04 -2.36 -6.76
N ILE A 187 -4.33 -1.63 -7.85
CA ILE A 187 -5.29 -0.54 -7.93
C ILE A 187 -6.00 -0.62 -9.28
N TYR A 188 -7.14 0.04 -9.38
CA TYR A 188 -7.77 0.40 -10.65
C TYR A 188 -7.74 1.91 -10.83
N ALA A 189 -6.87 2.38 -11.73
CA ALA A 189 -6.63 3.79 -12.00
C ALA A 189 -7.56 4.38 -13.09
N ASP A 190 -8.29 3.53 -13.79
CA ASP A 190 -9.07 3.85 -14.99
C ASP A 190 -10.58 3.59 -14.83
N GLY A 191 -11.01 3.26 -13.61
CA GLY A 191 -12.40 3.02 -13.24
C GLY A 191 -12.84 3.92 -12.08
N PRO A 192 -13.68 4.94 -12.33
CA PRO A 192 -14.29 5.72 -11.26
C PRO A 192 -15.18 4.85 -10.36
N ILE A 193 -15.20 5.15 -9.07
CA ILE A 193 -16.03 4.47 -8.08
C ILE A 193 -17.22 5.36 -7.72
N LYS A 194 -18.43 4.87 -8.02
CA LYS A 194 -19.68 5.51 -7.58
C LYS A 194 -19.91 5.23 -6.10
N ALA A 195 -20.56 6.16 -5.40
CA ALA A 195 -20.93 5.97 -3.99
C ALA A 195 -21.80 4.73 -3.76
N GLU A 196 -22.66 4.40 -4.72
CA GLU A 196 -23.57 3.26 -4.64
C GLU A 196 -23.55 2.43 -5.93
N ALA A 197 -23.65 1.11 -5.77
CA ALA A 197 -23.83 0.16 -6.86
C ALA A 197 -24.83 -0.93 -6.44
N GLU A 198 -25.71 -1.33 -7.36
CA GLU A 198 -26.71 -2.38 -7.11
C GLU A 198 -26.09 -3.77 -7.30
N LEU A 199 -26.32 -4.66 -6.34
CA LEU A 199 -25.92 -6.06 -6.39
C LEU A 199 -27.00 -6.92 -7.08
N PRO A 200 -26.64 -8.11 -7.61
CA PRO A 200 -27.61 -8.99 -8.28
C PRO A 200 -28.81 -9.41 -7.42
N ASP A 201 -28.70 -9.36 -6.09
CA ASP A 201 -29.78 -9.67 -5.14
C ASP A 201 -30.67 -8.46 -4.80
N GLY A 202 -30.44 -7.30 -5.43
CA GLY A 202 -31.15 -6.04 -5.21
C GLY A 202 -30.67 -5.24 -3.99
N SER A 203 -29.66 -5.73 -3.25
CA SER A 203 -29.04 -4.96 -2.18
C SER A 203 -28.08 -3.91 -2.73
N ILE A 204 -27.80 -2.86 -1.95
CA ILE A 204 -26.92 -1.76 -2.36
C ILE A 204 -25.55 -1.89 -1.72
N TRP A 205 -24.52 -1.90 -2.56
CA TRP A 205 -23.14 -1.74 -2.16
C TRP A 205 -22.80 -0.27 -2.01
N LYS A 206 -22.28 0.12 -0.84
CA LYS A 206 -21.94 1.51 -0.52
C LYS A 206 -20.43 1.68 -0.44
N ASN A 207 -19.87 2.33 -1.44
CA ASN A 207 -18.45 2.60 -1.50
C ASN A 207 -18.06 3.80 -0.64
N VAL A 208 -16.93 3.70 0.04
CA VAL A 208 -16.13 4.89 0.38
C VAL A 208 -15.73 5.56 -0.94
N THR A 209 -15.82 6.88 -1.00
CA THR A 209 -15.40 7.66 -2.18
C THR A 209 -14.31 8.66 -1.80
N THR A 210 -13.38 8.91 -2.73
CA THR A 210 -12.38 9.97 -2.64
C THR A 210 -12.29 10.72 -3.97
N GLU A 211 -11.70 11.90 -3.97
CA GLU A 211 -11.46 12.66 -5.21
C GLU A 211 -10.65 11.84 -6.22
N ALA A 212 -9.62 11.11 -5.76
CA ALA A 212 -8.82 10.25 -6.62
C ALA A 212 -9.65 9.15 -7.32
N LYS A 213 -10.75 8.70 -6.71
CA LYS A 213 -11.66 7.69 -7.30
C LYS A 213 -12.82 8.28 -8.10
N SER A 214 -12.87 9.61 -8.28
CA SER A 214 -13.98 10.28 -8.99
C SER A 214 -13.84 10.27 -10.51
N LYS A 215 -12.62 10.07 -11.02
CA LYS A 215 -12.29 10.01 -12.45
C LYS A 215 -11.10 9.08 -12.71
N VAL A 216 -10.73 8.92 -13.98
CA VAL A 216 -9.48 8.25 -14.38
C VAL A 216 -8.26 9.04 -13.89
N ALA A 217 -7.20 8.33 -13.49
CA ALA A 217 -5.93 8.93 -13.09
C ALA A 217 -5.09 9.25 -14.32
N GLU A 218 -4.48 10.43 -14.31
CA GLU A 218 -3.67 10.94 -15.43
C GLU A 218 -2.35 11.53 -14.91
N THR A 219 -2.41 12.18 -13.74
CA THR A 219 -1.28 12.81 -13.06
C THR A 219 -0.71 11.92 -11.95
N LEU A 220 0.55 12.15 -11.58
CA LEU A 220 1.21 11.44 -10.47
C LEU A 220 0.42 11.52 -9.15
N ALA A 221 -0.17 12.68 -8.83
CA ALA A 221 -0.96 12.85 -7.62
C ALA A 221 -2.21 11.97 -7.63
N GLU A 222 -2.88 11.86 -8.77
CA GLU A 222 -4.07 11.01 -8.93
C GLU A 222 -3.70 9.53 -8.82
N TYR A 223 -2.60 9.09 -9.44
CA TYR A 223 -2.11 7.71 -9.30
C TYR A 223 -1.74 7.37 -7.85
N ARG A 224 -1.05 8.26 -7.13
CA ARG A 224 -0.78 8.09 -5.69
C ARG A 224 -2.09 8.00 -4.89
N GLY A 225 -3.09 8.80 -5.26
CA GLY A 225 -4.42 8.75 -4.67
C GLY A 225 -5.14 7.41 -4.84
N GLN A 226 -4.87 6.67 -5.92
CA GLN A 226 -5.42 5.32 -6.13
C GLN A 226 -4.90 4.33 -5.08
N TYR A 227 -3.59 4.35 -4.80
CA TYR A 227 -2.99 3.49 -3.76
C TYR A 227 -3.43 3.92 -2.37
N ALA A 228 -3.45 5.23 -2.10
CA ALA A 228 -3.92 5.78 -0.84
C ALA A 228 -5.36 5.38 -0.51
N TYR A 229 -6.24 5.30 -1.52
CA TYR A 229 -7.62 4.83 -1.35
C TYR A 229 -7.68 3.42 -0.77
N ASN A 230 -6.92 2.47 -1.33
CA ASN A 230 -6.94 1.08 -0.85
C ASN A 230 -6.47 0.99 0.61
N LEU A 231 -5.48 1.80 0.98
CA LEU A 231 -4.94 1.87 2.34
C LEU A 231 -5.87 2.54 3.37
N LEU A 232 -7.06 3.03 2.96
CA LEU A 232 -8.12 3.41 3.90
C LEU A 232 -8.73 2.17 4.58
N ASP A 233 -8.68 1.01 3.95
CA ASP A 233 -9.26 -0.21 4.48
C ASP A 233 -8.43 -0.77 5.65
N GLU A 234 -9.10 -1.07 6.76
CA GLU A 234 -8.45 -1.60 7.95
C GLU A 234 -7.98 -3.05 7.80
N ASN A 235 -8.70 -3.89 7.04
CA ASN A 235 -8.28 -5.27 6.82
C ASN A 235 -6.99 -5.31 6.00
N LEU A 236 -6.90 -4.48 4.95
CA LEU A 236 -5.69 -4.36 4.15
C LEU A 236 -4.51 -3.84 4.98
N ARG A 237 -4.72 -2.80 5.81
CA ARG A 237 -3.64 -2.29 6.68
C ARG A 237 -3.15 -3.33 7.70
N ARG A 238 -4.05 -4.08 8.33
CA ARG A 238 -3.66 -5.19 9.22
C ARG A 238 -2.89 -6.28 8.49
N PHE A 239 -3.36 -6.65 7.30
CA PHE A 239 -2.71 -7.65 6.47
C PHE A 239 -1.29 -7.22 6.08
N ASN A 240 -1.11 -6.00 5.58
CA ASN A 240 0.18 -5.48 5.15
C ASN A 240 1.20 -5.33 6.29
N ALA A 241 0.74 -5.10 7.53
CA ALA A 241 1.59 -5.03 8.71
C ALA A 241 2.09 -6.40 9.19
N GLU A 242 1.52 -7.50 8.68
CA GLU A 242 1.82 -8.87 9.13
C GLU A 242 2.35 -9.80 8.02
N VAL A 243 1.96 -9.56 6.77
CA VAL A 243 2.20 -10.47 5.64
C VAL A 243 3.08 -9.77 4.60
N PRO A 244 4.32 -10.24 4.37
CA PRO A 244 5.18 -9.71 3.33
C PRO A 244 4.56 -9.84 1.94
N ILE A 245 4.49 -8.74 1.19
CA ILE A 245 4.00 -8.73 -0.19
C ILE A 245 5.16 -8.84 -1.20
N LEU A 246 5.00 -9.76 -2.14
CA LEU A 246 5.74 -9.82 -3.39
C LEU A 246 4.85 -9.18 -4.47
N ALA A 247 4.92 -7.85 -4.58
CA ALA A 247 4.04 -7.08 -5.46
C ALA A 247 4.58 -7.06 -6.90
N GLN A 248 3.69 -7.29 -7.87
CA GLN A 248 3.89 -6.93 -9.27
C GLN A 248 2.73 -6.03 -9.72
N TRP A 249 2.94 -5.26 -10.78
CA TRP A 249 1.85 -4.55 -11.46
C TRP A 249 1.30 -5.35 -12.65
N ASP A 250 0.10 -5.00 -13.09
CA ASP A 250 -0.41 -5.36 -14.40
C ASP A 250 -0.91 -4.10 -15.13
N ASP A 251 -2.08 -4.11 -15.77
CA ASP A 251 -2.51 -2.96 -16.57
C ASP A 251 -3.29 -1.92 -15.80
N HIS A 252 -4.12 -2.30 -14.83
CA HIS A 252 -4.97 -1.34 -14.14
C HIS A 252 -4.22 -0.40 -13.19
N GLU A 253 -2.92 -0.64 -12.94
CA GLU A 253 -2.02 0.37 -12.39
C GLU A 253 -1.84 1.59 -13.29
N VAL A 254 -2.04 1.46 -14.60
CA VAL A 254 -1.96 2.55 -15.58
C VAL A 254 -3.34 2.81 -16.19
N THR A 255 -3.81 1.88 -16.99
CA THR A 255 -5.10 1.84 -17.67
C THR A 255 -5.25 0.49 -18.37
N ASN A 256 -6.47 -0.03 -18.46
CA ASN A 256 -6.80 -1.32 -19.04
C ASN A 256 -6.05 -1.57 -20.35
N ASN A 257 -5.43 -2.75 -20.47
CA ASN A 257 -4.75 -3.23 -21.66
C ASN A 257 -3.66 -2.27 -22.19
N TRP A 258 -2.96 -1.54 -21.33
CA TRP A 258 -1.95 -0.60 -21.80
C TRP A 258 -0.73 -1.26 -22.46
N TYR A 259 -0.12 -0.48 -23.34
CA TYR A 259 1.21 -0.63 -23.94
C TYR A 259 1.71 0.78 -24.28
N TRP A 260 3.01 0.98 -24.43
CA TRP A 260 3.61 2.33 -24.51
C TRP A 260 3.03 3.23 -25.61
N GLN A 261 2.73 2.69 -26.79
CA GLN A 261 2.23 3.45 -27.94
C GLN A 261 0.70 3.66 -27.91
N LYS A 262 -0.01 3.11 -26.91
CA LYS A 262 -1.46 3.26 -26.80
C LYS A 262 -1.81 4.75 -26.64
N ARG A 263 -2.93 5.17 -27.22
CA ARG A 263 -3.49 6.51 -27.06
C ARG A 263 -4.94 6.46 -26.60
N MET A 264 -5.31 7.44 -25.78
CA MET A 264 -6.68 7.63 -25.26
C MET A 264 -7.36 8.87 -25.82
N ASP A 265 -6.90 9.41 -26.96
CA ASP A 265 -7.43 10.65 -27.56
C ASP A 265 -8.93 10.63 -27.83
N ASN A 266 -9.48 9.46 -28.09
CA ASN A 266 -10.88 9.28 -28.46
C ASN A 266 -11.75 8.85 -27.27
N ASP A 267 -11.19 8.81 -26.06
CA ASP A 267 -11.92 8.50 -24.84
C ASP A 267 -12.14 9.79 -24.04
N GLU A 268 -13.37 10.29 -24.04
CA GLU A 268 -13.76 11.55 -23.40
C GLU A 268 -13.51 11.60 -21.88
N ARG A 269 -13.26 10.45 -21.25
CA ARG A 269 -12.88 10.37 -19.83
C ARG A 269 -11.47 10.93 -19.59
N TYR A 270 -10.61 10.93 -20.61
CA TYR A 270 -9.22 11.34 -20.55
C TYR A 270 -9.02 12.73 -21.15
N LYS A 271 -8.24 13.56 -20.46
CA LYS A 271 -7.68 14.81 -20.97
C LYS A 271 -6.25 14.60 -21.49
N GLU A 272 -5.51 13.69 -20.87
CA GLU A 272 -4.20 13.22 -21.30
C GLU A 272 -4.35 11.96 -22.16
N GLY A 273 -4.14 12.11 -23.47
CA GLY A 273 -4.21 10.99 -24.42
C GLY A 273 -2.98 10.08 -24.45
N SER A 274 -1.84 10.51 -23.88
CA SER A 274 -0.58 9.77 -23.89
C SER A 274 -0.51 8.72 -22.78
N VAL A 275 -0.72 7.45 -23.15
CA VAL A 275 -0.56 6.33 -22.19
C VAL A 275 0.89 6.18 -21.73
N ALA A 276 1.88 6.56 -22.54
CA ALA A 276 3.28 6.56 -22.11
C ALA A 276 3.55 7.52 -20.93
N LEU A 277 2.93 8.71 -20.94
CA LEU A 277 3.08 9.67 -19.85
C LEU A 277 2.37 9.17 -18.59
N MET A 278 1.15 8.66 -18.76
CA MET A 278 0.38 8.02 -17.69
C MET A 278 1.14 6.83 -17.08
N ALA A 279 1.75 5.97 -17.89
CA ALA A 279 2.56 4.83 -17.43
C ALA A 279 3.78 5.28 -16.62
N ALA A 280 4.45 6.38 -17.00
CA ALA A 280 5.56 6.94 -16.23
C ALA A 280 5.10 7.46 -14.85
N ASN A 281 3.95 8.15 -14.79
CA ASN A 281 3.35 8.60 -13.53
C ASN A 281 2.93 7.42 -12.64
N ALA A 282 2.28 6.42 -13.23
CA ALA A 282 1.85 5.20 -12.57
C ALA A 282 3.02 4.40 -12.00
N MET A 283 4.10 4.22 -12.78
CA MET A 283 5.33 3.54 -12.34
C MET A 283 5.91 4.24 -11.11
N ARG A 284 5.98 5.58 -11.14
CA ARG A 284 6.45 6.34 -9.99
C ARG A 284 5.56 6.13 -8.76
N ALA A 285 4.23 6.18 -8.93
CA ALA A 285 3.29 5.93 -7.84
C ALA A 285 3.41 4.50 -7.28
N PHE A 286 3.58 3.48 -8.14
CA PHE A 286 3.80 2.09 -7.74
C PHE A 286 5.06 1.97 -6.88
N HIS A 287 6.18 2.57 -7.31
CA HIS A 287 7.40 2.60 -6.51
C HIS A 287 7.26 3.39 -5.20
N ASP A 288 6.47 4.48 -5.18
CA ASP A 288 6.25 5.25 -3.96
C ASP A 288 5.40 4.47 -2.93
N TYR A 289 4.41 3.69 -3.37
CA TYR A 289 3.41 3.06 -2.49
C TYR A 289 3.60 1.56 -2.23
N MET A 290 4.37 0.84 -3.04
CA MET A 290 4.65 -0.57 -2.81
C MET A 290 5.95 -0.78 -2.02
N PRO A 291 6.02 -1.75 -1.10
CA PRO A 291 7.23 -2.08 -0.34
C PRO A 291 8.22 -2.91 -1.20
N ILE A 292 8.62 -2.36 -2.35
CA ILE A 292 9.55 -2.99 -3.30
C ILE A 292 10.93 -2.34 -3.25
N ARG A 293 11.94 -3.14 -3.52
CA ARG A 293 13.34 -2.70 -3.58
C ARG A 293 13.64 -2.11 -4.96
N SER A 294 14.17 -0.89 -4.98
CA SER A 294 14.67 -0.29 -6.22
C SER A 294 15.94 -0.98 -6.69
N HIS A 295 16.03 -1.27 -7.98
CA HIS A 295 17.26 -1.81 -8.55
C HIS A 295 18.29 -0.68 -8.75
N PRO A 296 19.56 -0.87 -8.35
CA PRO A 296 20.53 0.22 -8.24
C PRO A 296 20.92 0.89 -9.58
N ILE A 297 20.75 0.19 -10.70
CA ILE A 297 21.14 0.69 -12.04
C ILE A 297 19.92 0.88 -12.96
N ASP A 298 18.77 0.32 -12.57
CA ASP A 298 17.56 0.29 -13.41
C ASP A 298 16.36 0.49 -12.49
N PRO A 299 16.16 1.70 -11.94
CA PRO A 299 15.25 1.93 -10.82
C PRO A 299 13.80 1.53 -11.08
N ASP A 300 13.38 1.54 -12.35
CA ASP A 300 12.03 1.18 -12.82
C ASP A 300 11.86 -0.33 -13.06
N ARG A 301 12.93 -1.13 -12.89
CA ARG A 301 12.88 -2.57 -13.13
C ARG A 301 12.12 -3.29 -12.03
N LEU A 302 11.05 -3.96 -12.42
CA LEU A 302 10.25 -4.78 -11.49
C LEU A 302 10.70 -6.24 -11.43
N TYR A 303 11.09 -6.86 -12.55
CA TYR A 303 11.41 -8.29 -12.55
C TYR A 303 12.62 -8.63 -11.67
N GLN A 304 12.48 -9.67 -10.84
CA GLN A 304 13.50 -10.17 -9.92
C GLN A 304 13.09 -11.55 -9.34
N SER A 305 14.04 -12.30 -8.75
CA SER A 305 13.75 -13.53 -8.02
C SER A 305 13.85 -13.35 -6.50
N PHE A 306 13.11 -14.19 -5.79
CA PHE A 306 13.03 -14.26 -4.34
C PHE A 306 13.26 -15.71 -3.90
N PRO A 307 14.52 -16.08 -3.62
CA PRO A 307 14.81 -17.35 -2.96
C PRO A 307 14.15 -17.35 -1.58
N TYR A 308 13.26 -18.31 -1.35
CA TYR A 308 12.52 -18.47 -0.11
C TYR A 308 12.94 -19.78 0.57
N GLY A 309 14.14 -19.74 1.14
CA GLY A 309 14.82 -20.92 1.68
C GLY A 309 15.17 -21.96 0.61
N PRO A 310 15.42 -23.22 1.01
CA PRO A 310 15.82 -24.28 0.08
C PRO A 310 14.64 -24.93 -0.66
N SER A 311 13.38 -24.54 -0.40
CA SER A 311 12.19 -25.22 -0.94
C SER A 311 11.49 -24.48 -2.08
N LEU A 312 11.71 -23.16 -2.22
CA LEU A 312 10.98 -22.34 -3.17
C LEU A 312 11.83 -21.17 -3.65
N GLU A 313 11.72 -20.85 -4.94
CA GLU A 313 12.15 -19.56 -5.48
C GLU A 313 11.00 -18.97 -6.28
N VAL A 314 10.62 -17.72 -5.97
CA VAL A 314 9.57 -17.00 -6.68
C VAL A 314 10.20 -16.05 -7.69
N PHE A 315 9.77 -16.12 -8.95
CA PHE A 315 10.23 -15.22 -10.01
C PHE A 315 9.15 -14.20 -10.32
N ARG A 316 9.32 -12.96 -9.84
CA ARG A 316 8.50 -11.83 -10.27
C ARG A 316 8.92 -11.44 -11.68
N ILE A 317 7.96 -11.40 -12.58
CA ILE A 317 8.13 -10.98 -13.97
C ILE A 317 7.29 -9.73 -14.24
N ASP A 318 7.70 -8.96 -15.23
CA ASP A 318 6.98 -7.80 -15.73
C ASP A 318 6.46 -8.10 -17.14
N LEU A 319 5.13 -8.12 -17.30
CA LEU A 319 4.47 -8.43 -18.56
C LEU A 319 3.99 -7.17 -19.31
N ARG A 320 4.21 -5.97 -18.75
CA ARG A 320 3.70 -4.71 -19.30
C ARG A 320 4.81 -3.76 -19.76
N SER A 321 5.87 -3.57 -18.98
CA SER A 321 6.91 -2.57 -19.30
C SER A 321 7.65 -2.82 -20.62
N TYR A 322 7.66 -4.06 -21.12
CA TYR A 322 8.52 -4.44 -22.25
C TYR A 322 7.79 -5.04 -23.44
N ARG A 323 6.46 -5.13 -23.36
CA ARG A 323 5.63 -5.73 -24.38
C ARG A 323 5.44 -4.82 -25.59
N GLY A 324 5.10 -5.43 -26.73
CA GLY A 324 4.58 -4.74 -27.90
C GLY A 324 3.09 -4.41 -27.79
N ALA A 325 2.50 -3.91 -28.89
CA ALA A 325 1.09 -3.55 -28.91
C ALA A 325 0.18 -4.78 -28.79
N ASN A 326 -1.06 -4.57 -28.30
CA ASN A 326 -2.09 -5.60 -28.40
C ASN A 326 -2.44 -5.84 -29.88
N SER A 327 -2.76 -7.08 -30.22
CA SER A 327 -3.25 -7.44 -31.55
C SER A 327 -4.28 -8.55 -31.44
N ASP A 328 -5.41 -8.37 -32.12
CA ASP A 328 -6.46 -9.40 -32.25
C ASP A 328 -6.05 -10.50 -33.24
N GLU A 329 -5.01 -10.28 -34.05
CA GLU A 329 -4.55 -11.20 -35.09
C GLU A 329 -3.81 -12.43 -34.54
N GLN A 330 -3.54 -12.47 -33.23
CA GLN A 330 -2.82 -13.55 -32.54
C GLN A 330 -1.53 -13.98 -33.27
N PRO A 331 -0.57 -13.06 -33.45
CA PRO A 331 0.63 -13.34 -34.22
C PRO A 331 1.45 -14.48 -33.60
N THR A 332 1.86 -15.44 -34.43
CA THR A 332 2.65 -16.62 -33.99
C THR A 332 4.16 -16.42 -34.09
N THR A 333 4.61 -15.31 -34.69
CA THR A 333 6.02 -14.95 -34.82
C THR A 333 6.40 -13.92 -33.76
N ILE A 334 7.49 -14.17 -33.02
CA ILE A 334 8.02 -13.24 -32.02
C ILE A 334 8.80 -12.13 -32.71
N SER A 335 8.35 -10.89 -32.55
CA SER A 335 9.03 -9.67 -32.96
C SER A 335 8.98 -8.62 -31.84
N PRO A 336 9.69 -7.49 -31.93
CA PRO A 336 9.53 -6.39 -30.97
C PRO A 336 8.08 -5.92 -30.80
N GLU A 337 7.26 -6.03 -31.84
CA GLU A 337 5.86 -5.60 -31.89
C GLU A 337 4.91 -6.62 -31.24
N THR A 338 5.31 -7.89 -31.14
CA THR A 338 4.46 -9.00 -30.67
C THR A 338 4.98 -9.65 -29.39
N ARG A 339 6.18 -9.28 -28.92
CA ARG A 339 6.76 -9.82 -27.68
C ARG A 339 5.94 -9.39 -26.45
N ILE A 340 5.87 -10.27 -25.47
CA ILE A 340 5.37 -9.94 -24.13
C ILE A 340 6.53 -9.62 -23.19
N LEU A 341 7.53 -10.50 -23.14
CA LEU A 341 8.74 -10.29 -22.34
C LEU A 341 9.79 -9.51 -23.14
N GLY A 342 10.41 -8.53 -22.48
CA GLY A 342 11.61 -7.87 -23.00
C GLY A 342 12.77 -8.86 -23.12
N ARG A 343 13.65 -8.65 -24.11
CA ARG A 343 14.80 -9.54 -24.36
C ARG A 343 15.65 -9.78 -23.11
N ARG A 344 16.02 -8.71 -22.39
CA ARG A 344 16.83 -8.77 -21.17
C ARG A 344 16.16 -9.56 -20.06
N GLN A 345 14.85 -9.37 -19.86
CA GLN A 345 14.08 -10.10 -18.86
C GLN A 345 13.96 -11.59 -19.23
N LEU A 346 13.74 -11.92 -20.50
CA LEU A 346 13.68 -13.31 -20.95
C LEU A 346 15.02 -14.03 -20.79
N GLU A 347 16.13 -13.38 -21.15
CA GLU A 347 17.49 -13.90 -20.95
C GLU A 347 17.78 -14.11 -19.46
N TRP A 348 17.43 -13.12 -18.62
CA TRP A 348 17.54 -13.23 -17.18
C TRP A 348 16.71 -14.40 -16.63
N LEU A 349 15.43 -14.51 -17.01
CA LEU A 349 14.52 -15.52 -16.47
C LEU A 349 15.01 -16.93 -16.81
N LYS A 350 15.47 -17.17 -18.04
CA LYS A 350 16.06 -18.45 -18.45
C LYS A 350 17.27 -18.82 -17.60
N LEU A 351 18.16 -17.85 -17.35
CA LEU A 351 19.35 -18.06 -16.52
C LEU A 351 18.96 -18.30 -15.05
N ALA A 352 18.02 -17.52 -14.52
CA ALA A 352 17.56 -17.62 -13.15
C ALA A 352 16.90 -18.99 -12.89
N LEU A 353 16.01 -19.44 -13.78
CA LEU A 353 15.41 -20.77 -13.72
C LEU A 353 16.46 -21.89 -13.78
N LYS A 354 17.46 -21.78 -14.65
CA LYS A 354 18.55 -22.77 -14.74
C LYS A 354 19.42 -22.81 -13.47
N ASN A 355 19.58 -21.68 -12.81
CA ASN A 355 20.44 -21.55 -11.62
C ASN A 355 19.72 -21.84 -10.31
N SER A 356 18.38 -21.83 -10.29
CA SER A 356 17.59 -22.12 -9.10
C SER A 356 17.96 -23.48 -8.49
N LYS A 357 17.92 -23.54 -7.16
CA LYS A 357 18.27 -24.73 -6.35
C LYS A 357 17.15 -25.14 -5.39
N ALA A 358 15.96 -24.55 -5.53
CA ALA A 358 14.76 -24.92 -4.78
C ALA A 358 14.41 -26.41 -4.95
#